data_AF-A0A072NJW7-F1
#
_entry.id   AF-A0A072NJW7-F1
#
_cell.length_a   1.000
_cell.length_b   1.000
_cell.length_c   1.000
_cell.angle_alpha   90.00
_cell.angle_beta   90.00
_cell.angle_gamma   90.00
#
_symmetry.space_group_name_H-M   'P 1'
#
loop_
_entity.id
_entity.type
_entity.pdbx_description
1 polymer ?
#
loop_
_entity_poly.entity_id
_entity_poly.type
_entity_poly.pdbx_seq_one_letter_code
_entity_poly.pdbx_strand_id
1 'polypeptide(L)'
;MSDLFALLLLALAVSLDSFTVGLTYGLRKVSIPLKSILVISSCTFFVLLLAMGIGSVIEMYISYHAAERIGGIILIGIGIWVLIQFFTSNSDEANPGKPKMVEFEIKSLGLIVKILKKPMEADLDKSGTISVVEAFFLGIALSLDAFGAGIGAA
;
A
#
# COMPACT_ATOMS: atom_id res chain seq x y z
N MET A 1 -14.90 26.43 1.37
CA MET A 1 -15.29 25.60 2.53
C MET A 1 -15.45 24.13 2.15
N SER A 2 -15.98 23.81 0.96
CA SER A 2 -16.02 22.44 0.39
C SER A 2 -14.64 21.83 0.19
N ASP A 3 -13.69 22.59 -0.33
CA ASP A 3 -12.43 22.02 -0.81
C ASP A 3 -11.50 21.64 0.35
N LEU A 4 -11.52 22.42 1.43
CA LEU A 4 -10.82 22.07 2.67
C LEU A 4 -11.36 20.77 3.28
N PHE A 5 -12.67 20.58 3.23
CA PHE A 5 -13.31 19.36 3.73
C PHE A 5 -12.98 18.14 2.85
N ALA A 6 -12.97 18.31 1.53
CA ALA A 6 -12.56 17.26 0.59
C ALA A 6 -11.07 16.88 0.76
N LEU A 7 -10.18 17.87 0.89
CA LEU A 7 -8.75 17.65 1.14
C LEU A 7 -8.51 16.96 2.49
N LEU A 8 -9.29 17.32 3.53
CA LEU A 8 -9.20 16.68 4.84
C LEU A 8 -9.67 15.22 4.78
N LEU A 9 -10.77 14.93 4.07
CA LEU A 9 -11.23 13.56 3.84
C LEU A 9 -10.22 12.73 3.04
N LEU A 10 -9.65 13.32 1.99
CA LEU A 10 -8.61 12.67 1.18
C LEU A 10 -7.37 12.35 2.03
N ALA A 11 -6.88 13.32 2.79
CA ALA A 11 -5.73 13.14 3.67
C ALA A 11 -5.98 12.06 4.73
N LEU A 12 -7.19 12.00 5.30
CA LEU A 12 -7.57 10.97 6.26
C LEU A 12 -7.64 9.59 5.61
N ALA A 13 -8.29 9.49 4.44
CA ALA A 13 -8.42 8.24 3.69
C ALA A 13 -7.06 7.64 3.34
N VAL A 14 -6.14 8.45 2.81
CA VAL A 14 -4.78 8.03 2.43
C VAL A 14 -3.91 7.72 3.67
N SER A 15 -4.14 8.39 4.80
CA SER A 15 -3.34 8.14 6.01
C SER A 15 -3.73 6.84 6.73
N LEU A 16 -4.87 6.23 6.41
CA LEU A 16 -5.45 5.12 7.16
C LEU A 16 -4.59 3.86 7.09
N ASP A 17 -3.98 3.58 5.94
CA ASP A 17 -3.09 2.42 5.77
C ASP A 17 -1.82 2.55 6.61
N SER A 18 -1.17 3.72 6.56
CA SER A 18 0.01 4.03 7.37
C SER A 18 -0.29 4.04 8.88
N PHE A 19 -1.47 4.54 9.27
CA PHE A 19 -1.94 4.53 10.65
C PHE A 19 -2.18 3.11 11.16
N THR A 20 -2.83 2.27 10.36
CA THR A 20 -3.11 0.87 10.73
C THR A 20 -1.83 0.07 10.91
N VAL A 21 -0.83 0.30 10.06
CA VAL A 21 0.50 -0.31 10.19
C VAL A 21 1.22 0.19 11.43
N GLY A 22 1.21 1.51 11.69
CA GLY A 22 1.80 2.10 12.90
C GLY A 22 1.16 1.56 14.18
N LEU A 23 -0.17 1.44 14.21
CA LEU A 23 -0.92 0.84 15.31
C LEU A 23 -0.57 -0.64 15.48
N THR A 24 -0.54 -1.41 14.39
CA THR A 24 -0.23 -2.84 14.41
C THR A 24 1.16 -3.11 14.98
N TYR A 25 2.17 -2.36 14.53
CA TYR A 25 3.54 -2.50 15.06
C TYR A 25 3.65 -2.01 16.51
N GLY A 26 2.94 -0.94 16.87
CA GLY A 26 2.86 -0.46 18.25
C GLY A 26 2.26 -1.49 19.21
N LEU A 27 1.16 -2.14 18.82
CA LEU A 27 0.53 -3.22 19.60
C LEU A 27 1.41 -4.47 19.69
N ARG A 28 2.21 -4.74 18.66
CA ARG A 28 3.20 -5.84 18.64
C ARG A 28 4.51 -5.50 19.37
N LYS A 29 4.61 -4.33 20.00
CA LYS A 29 5.84 -3.83 20.67
C LYS A 29 7.07 -3.78 19.75
N VAL A 30 6.87 -3.67 18.44
CA VAL A 30 7.95 -3.48 17.47
C VAL A 30 8.28 -1.99 17.42
N SER A 31 9.53 -1.65 17.67
CA SER A 31 9.97 -0.26 17.68
C SER A 31 10.37 0.19 16.28
N ILE A 32 9.77 1.28 15.79
CA ILE A 32 10.16 1.89 14.52
C ILE A 32 11.08 3.09 14.83
N PRO A 33 12.41 2.97 14.65
CA PRO A 33 13.32 4.05 14.96
C PRO A 33 13.10 5.24 14.01
N LEU A 34 13.42 6.46 14.46
CA LEU A 34 13.23 7.70 13.68
C LEU A 34 13.90 7.66 12.29
N LYS A 35 15.05 6.98 12.18
CA LYS A 35 15.75 6.79 10.91
C LYS A 35 14.90 6.03 9.89
N SER A 36 14.18 5.00 10.33
CA SER A 36 13.29 4.19 9.51
C SER A 36 12.04 4.97 9.11
N ILE A 37 11.47 5.76 10.02
CA ILE A 37 10.34 6.66 9.70
C ILE A 37 10.73 7.67 8.61
N LEU A 38 11.95 8.22 8.68
CA LEU A 38 12.44 9.18 7.68
C LEU A 38 12.60 8.55 6.29
N VAL A 39 12.99 7.28 6.23
CA VAL A 39 13.09 6.53 4.98
C VAL A 39 11.70 6.26 4.40
N ILE A 40 10.74 5.83 5.24
CA ILE A 40 9.35 5.61 4.82
C ILE A 40 8.75 6.92 4.30
N SER A 41 8.86 8.01 5.05
CA SER A 41 8.28 9.30 4.64
C SER A 41 8.93 9.86 3.37
N SER A 42 10.25 9.72 3.22
CA SER A 42 10.94 10.13 1.99
C SER A 42 10.50 9.30 0.79
N CYS A 43 10.26 8.00 0.98
CA CYS A 43 9.75 7.13 -0.07
C CYS A 43 8.34 7.54 -0.49
N THR A 44 7.42 7.67 0.47
CA THR A 44 6.03 8.08 0.21
C THR A 44 5.97 9.47 -0.43
N PHE A 45 6.79 10.43 0.03
CA PHE A 45 6.87 11.75 -0.57
C PHE A 45 7.30 11.70 -2.04
N PHE A 46 8.34 10.94 -2.36
CA PHE A 46 8.82 10.83 -3.74
C PHE A 46 7.80 10.15 -4.65
N VAL A 47 7.14 9.11 -4.16
CA VAL A 47 6.08 8.40 -4.89
C VAL A 47 4.89 9.31 -5.14
N LEU A 48 4.46 10.09 -4.13
CA LEU A 48 3.35 11.03 -4.28
C LEU A 48 3.69 12.17 -5.25
N LEU A 49 4.92 12.69 -5.22
CA LEU A 49 5.40 13.69 -6.19
C LEU A 49 5.35 13.14 -7.62
N LEU A 50 5.86 11.91 -7.84
CA LEU A 50 5.79 11.26 -9.15
C LEU A 50 4.35 10.98 -9.57
N ALA A 51 3.50 10.54 -8.64
CA ALA A 51 2.09 10.26 -8.89
C ALA A 51 1.35 11.50 -9.39
N MET A 52 1.53 12.65 -8.73
CA MET A 52 0.90 13.90 -9.15
C MET A 52 1.42 14.36 -10.51
N GLY A 53 2.73 14.20 -10.76
CA GLY A 53 3.32 14.47 -12.07
C GLY A 53 2.70 13.61 -13.17
N ILE A 54 2.58 12.31 -12.93
CA ILE A 54 1.94 11.37 -13.87
C ILE A 54 0.44 11.69 -14.05
N GLY A 55 -0.26 12.01 -12.96
CA GLY A 55 -1.68 12.37 -12.98
C GLY A 55 -1.95 13.57 -13.88
N SER A 56 -1.14 14.62 -13.78
CA SER A 56 -1.26 15.81 -14.64
C SER A 56 -1.06 15.49 -16.14
N VAL A 57 -0.21 14.52 -16.47
CA VAL A 57 -0.04 14.05 -17.85
C VAL A 57 -1.24 13.21 -18.29
N ILE A 58 -1.79 12.38 -17.41
CA ILE A 58 -2.97 11.55 -17.69
C ILE A 58 -4.20 12.43 -17.92
N GLU A 59 -4.38 13.52 -17.17
CA GLU A 59 -5.50 14.47 -17.33
C GLU A 59 -5.54 15.08 -18.75
N MET A 60 -4.37 15.24 -19.39
CA MET A 60 -4.29 15.73 -20.78
C MET A 60 -4.85 14.72 -21.81
N TYR A 61 -4.86 13.42 -21.49
CA TYR A 61 -5.29 12.36 -22.40
C TYR A 61 -6.65 11.74 -22.04
N ILE A 62 -7.05 11.77 -20.77
CA ILE A 62 -8.26 11.13 -20.26
C ILE A 62 -9.23 12.19 -19.72
N SER A 63 -10.47 12.18 -20.21
CA SER A 63 -11.54 13.02 -19.67
C SER A 63 -11.82 12.68 -18.20
N TYR A 64 -11.94 13.71 -17.35
CA TYR A 64 -12.27 13.61 -15.93
C TYR A 64 -13.40 12.61 -15.63
N HIS A 65 -14.51 12.67 -16.38
CA HIS A 65 -15.65 11.77 -16.18
C HIS A 65 -15.36 10.30 -16.50
N ALA A 66 -14.42 10.03 -17.42
CA ALA A 66 -13.99 8.66 -17.72
C ALA A 66 -13.09 8.13 -16.60
N ALA A 67 -12.15 8.94 -16.10
CA ALA A 67 -11.28 8.57 -14.99
C ALA A 67 -12.09 8.27 -13.71
N GLU A 68 -13.05 9.15 -13.37
CA GLU A 68 -13.92 8.99 -12.20
C GLU A 68 -14.73 7.68 -12.26
N ARG A 69 -15.36 7.39 -13.42
CA ARG A 69 -16.15 6.16 -13.59
C ARG A 69 -15.30 4.90 -13.55
N ILE A 70 -14.14 4.91 -14.22
CA ILE A 70 -13.24 3.74 -14.26
C ILE A 70 -12.69 3.46 -12.86
N GLY A 71 -12.22 4.49 -12.15
CA GLY A 71 -11.73 4.35 -10.78
C GLY A 71 -12.81 3.83 -9.83
N GLY A 72 -14.03 4.37 -9.91
CA GLY A 72 -15.17 3.91 -9.13
C GLY A 72 -15.54 2.44 -9.39
N ILE A 73 -15.59 2.03 -10.66
CA ILE A 73 -15.89 0.63 -11.04
C ILE A 73 -14.82 -0.32 -10.50
N ILE A 74 -13.54 0.04 -10.60
CA ILE A 74 -12.43 -0.77 -10.10
C ILE A 74 -12.54 -0.93 -8.58
N LEU A 75 -12.76 0.17 -7.84
CA LEU A 75 -12.89 0.14 -6.38
C LEU A 75 -14.09 -0.69 -5.91
N ILE A 76 -15.24 -0.53 -6.56
CA ILE A 76 -16.43 -1.35 -6.27
C ILE A 76 -16.13 -2.83 -6.52
N GLY A 77 -15.47 -3.15 -7.64
CA GLY A 77 -15.09 -4.52 -7.98
C GLY A 77 -14.17 -5.17 -6.95
N ILE A 78 -13.10 -4.45 -6.53
CA ILE A 78 -12.18 -4.91 -5.49
C ILE A 78 -12.92 -5.09 -4.16
N GLY A 79 -13.76 -4.13 -3.78
CA GLY A 79 -14.55 -4.19 -2.54
C GLY A 79 -15.48 -5.40 -2.50
N ILE A 80 -16.22 -5.66 -3.58
CA ILE A 80 -17.10 -6.83 -3.69
C ILE A 80 -16.28 -8.13 -3.61
N TRP A 81 -15.15 -8.21 -4.32
CA TRP A 81 -14.27 -9.38 -4.30
C TRP A 81 -13.78 -9.69 -2.87
N VAL A 82 -13.32 -8.67 -2.14
CA VAL A 82 -12.87 -8.81 -0.76
C VAL A 82 -14.01 -9.23 0.17
N LEU A 83 -15.22 -8.68 0.00
CA LEU A 83 -16.39 -9.10 0.77
C LEU A 83 -16.72 -10.58 0.54
N ILE A 84 -16.77 -11.02 -0.72
CA ILE A 84 -17.02 -12.44 -1.05
C ILE A 84 -15.94 -13.32 -0.42
N GLN A 85 -14.66 -12.94 -0.53
CA GLN A 85 -13.56 -13.68 0.08
C GLN A 85 -13.74 -13.77 1.61
N PHE A 86 -14.13 -12.69 2.28
CA PHE A 86 -14.34 -12.69 3.74
C PHE A 86 -15.49 -13.62 4.17
N PHE A 87 -16.61 -13.61 3.45
CA PHE A 87 -17.76 -14.48 3.77
C PHE A 87 -17.51 -15.96 3.40
N THR A 88 -16.80 -16.24 2.31
CA THR A 88 -16.44 -17.61 1.90
C THR A 88 -15.27 -18.18 2.72
N SER A 89 -14.39 -17.34 3.27
CA SER A 89 -13.23 -17.77 4.06
C SER A 89 -13.60 -18.41 5.41
N ASN A 90 -14.88 -18.45 5.80
CA ASN A 90 -15.34 -19.20 6.97
C ASN A 90 -15.52 -20.72 6.68
N SER A 91 -15.17 -21.22 5.48
CA SER A 91 -15.34 -22.63 5.12
C SER A 91 -14.08 -23.33 4.57
N ASP A 92 -12.95 -22.64 4.40
CA ASP A 92 -11.75 -23.22 3.76
C ASP A 92 -10.45 -23.01 4.58
N GLU A 93 -10.40 -23.49 5.82
CA GLU A 93 -9.13 -23.71 6.54
C GLU A 93 -8.35 -24.97 6.07
N ALA A 94 -8.65 -25.54 4.90
CA ALA A 94 -7.99 -26.78 4.45
C ALA A 94 -7.76 -26.89 2.94
N ASN A 95 -7.10 -25.90 2.30
CA ASN A 95 -6.24 -26.23 1.15
C ASN A 95 -5.21 -25.13 0.82
N PRO A 96 -3.89 -25.40 0.88
CA PRO A 96 -2.87 -24.47 0.38
C PRO A 96 -2.82 -24.55 -1.16
N GLY A 97 -3.81 -23.95 -1.80
CA GLY A 97 -3.92 -23.76 -3.24
C GLY A 97 -2.98 -22.66 -3.73
N LYS A 98 -1.71 -23.03 -3.88
CA LYS A 98 -0.65 -22.25 -4.52
C LYS A 98 -1.10 -21.84 -5.93
N PRO A 99 -1.06 -20.56 -6.36
CA PRO A 99 -0.76 -20.29 -7.75
C PRO A 99 0.71 -20.71 -7.95
N LYS A 100 0.93 -21.78 -8.73
CA LYS A 100 2.24 -22.13 -9.28
C LYS A 100 2.70 -20.96 -10.15
N MET A 101 3.47 -20.05 -9.56
CA MET A 101 4.32 -19.12 -10.29
C MET A 101 5.76 -19.57 -10.04
N VAL A 102 6.41 -19.92 -11.14
CA VAL A 102 7.74 -20.49 -11.30
C VAL A 102 8.73 -19.93 -10.28
N GLU A 103 9.30 -20.82 -9.45
CA GLU A 103 10.48 -20.52 -8.62
C GLU A 103 11.66 -20.22 -9.55
N PHE A 104 11.78 -18.97 -9.97
CA PHE A 104 13.08 -18.42 -10.33
C PHE A 104 13.81 -18.07 -9.03
N GLU A 105 14.40 -19.09 -8.41
CA GLU A 105 15.38 -18.91 -7.34
C GLU A 105 16.62 -18.22 -7.91
N ILE A 106 16.63 -16.90 -7.88
CA ILE A 106 17.87 -16.12 -7.93
C ILE A 106 18.12 -15.67 -6.50
N LYS A 107 19.18 -16.21 -5.87
CA LYS A 107 19.49 -16.06 -4.43
C LYS A 107 19.46 -14.61 -3.90
N SER A 108 19.58 -13.59 -4.76
CA SER A 108 19.48 -12.17 -4.38
C SER A 108 18.07 -11.57 -4.41
N LEU A 109 17.10 -12.15 -5.14
CA LEU A 109 15.71 -11.67 -5.24
C LEU A 109 14.77 -12.32 -4.22
N GLY A 110 15.22 -13.36 -3.52
CA GLY A 110 14.43 -14.09 -2.52
C GLY A 110 13.96 -13.20 -1.35
N LEU A 111 14.73 -12.17 -0.99
CA LEU A 111 14.32 -11.20 0.04
C LEU A 111 13.14 -10.34 -0.45
N ILE A 112 13.25 -9.79 -1.66
CA ILE A 112 12.27 -8.86 -2.27
C ILE A 112 10.92 -9.54 -2.49
N VAL A 113 10.93 -10.79 -2.98
CA VAL A 113 9.70 -11.56 -3.20
C VAL A 113 9.03 -11.92 -1.87
N LYS A 114 9.82 -12.22 -0.82
CA LYS A 114 9.29 -12.58 0.50
C LYS A 114 8.71 -11.37 1.24
N ILE A 115 9.33 -10.20 1.06
CA ILE A 115 8.87 -8.88 1.51
C ILE A 115 7.52 -8.52 0.90
N LEU A 116 7.37 -8.68 -0.43
CA LEU A 116 6.10 -8.42 -1.13
C LEU A 116 4.98 -9.40 -0.75
N LYS A 117 5.33 -10.59 -0.24
CA LYS A 117 4.37 -11.64 0.12
C LYS A 117 3.69 -11.42 1.47
N LYS A 118 4.30 -10.65 2.39
CA LYS A 118 3.77 -10.33 3.72
C LYS A 118 4.19 -8.92 4.17
N PRO A 119 3.67 -7.86 3.55
CA PRO A 119 4.01 -6.48 3.91
C PRO A 119 3.61 -6.12 5.37
N MET A 120 2.63 -6.83 5.95
CA MET A 120 2.18 -6.67 7.35
C MET A 120 3.10 -7.31 8.40
N GLU A 121 4.14 -8.03 7.98
CA GLU A 121 5.21 -8.57 8.86
C GLU A 121 6.57 -8.06 8.33
N ALA A 122 6.76 -6.75 8.31
CA ALA A 122 7.99 -6.12 7.82
C ALA A 122 9.20 -6.30 8.75
N ASP A 123 8.97 -6.74 10.00
CA ASP A 123 10.02 -7.24 10.90
C ASP A 123 10.40 -8.68 10.50
N LEU A 124 11.29 -8.79 9.50
CA LEU A 124 11.64 -10.06 8.87
C LEU A 124 12.66 -10.83 9.69
N ASP A 125 13.51 -10.11 10.40
CA ASP A 125 14.54 -10.68 11.26
C ASP A 125 14.04 -10.95 12.70
N LYS A 126 12.81 -10.56 13.03
CA LYS A 126 12.20 -10.67 14.36
C LYS A 126 13.05 -9.98 15.43
N SER A 127 13.80 -8.95 15.05
CA SER A 127 14.65 -8.19 15.96
C SER A 127 13.82 -7.32 16.92
N GLY A 128 12.54 -7.11 16.61
CA GLY A 128 11.68 -6.16 17.33
C GLY A 128 11.99 -4.70 16.97
N THR A 129 12.83 -4.46 15.95
CA THR A 129 13.15 -3.12 15.43
C THR A 129 13.13 -3.10 13.92
N ILE A 130 12.43 -2.13 13.30
CA ILE A 130 12.43 -2.02 11.84
C ILE A 130 13.76 -1.43 11.36
N SER A 131 14.54 -2.22 10.62
CA SER A 131 15.78 -1.78 9.99
C SER A 131 15.52 -0.80 8.82
N VAL A 132 16.56 -0.09 8.38
CA VAL A 132 16.46 0.87 7.26
C VAL A 132 16.03 0.19 5.96
N VAL A 133 16.47 -1.05 5.73
CA VAL A 133 16.12 -1.80 4.52
C VAL A 133 14.66 -2.25 4.59
N GLU A 134 14.21 -2.79 5.73
CA GLU A 134 12.81 -3.17 5.95
C GLU A 134 11.89 -1.95 5.85
N ALA A 135 12.31 -0.81 6.39
CA ALA A 135 11.60 0.46 6.29
C ALA A 135 11.45 0.92 4.84
N PHE A 136 12.48 0.75 4.01
CA PHE A 136 12.42 1.11 2.59
C PHE A 136 11.36 0.28 1.86
N PHE A 137 11.37 -1.03 2.06
CA PHE A 137 10.39 -1.92 1.43
C PHE A 137 8.97 -1.71 1.96
N LEU A 138 8.83 -1.51 3.27
CA LEU A 138 7.57 -1.15 3.91
C LEU A 138 7.05 0.18 3.35
N GLY A 139 7.94 1.16 3.16
CA GLY A 139 7.63 2.45 2.55
C GLY A 139 7.14 2.32 1.11
N ILE A 140 7.72 1.44 0.30
CA ILE A 140 7.21 1.16 -1.06
C ILE A 140 5.81 0.56 -0.98
N ALA A 141 5.59 -0.44 -0.13
CA ALA A 141 4.29 -1.09 0.02
C ALA A 141 3.18 -0.10 0.46
N LEU A 142 3.50 0.77 1.43
CA LEU A 142 2.64 1.82 1.97
C LEU A 142 2.54 3.09 1.09
N SER A 143 3.26 3.15 -0.02
CA SER A 143 3.20 4.31 -0.91
C SER A 143 2.28 4.08 -2.10
N LEU A 144 1.77 2.86 -2.28
CA LEU A 144 0.95 2.48 -3.43
C LEU A 144 -0.47 3.06 -3.35
N ASP A 145 -1.05 3.14 -2.16
CA ASP A 145 -2.29 3.87 -1.88
C ASP A 145 -2.10 5.38 -2.10
N ALA A 146 -0.99 5.94 -1.61
CA ALA A 146 -0.61 7.33 -1.83
C ALA A 146 -0.35 7.65 -3.31
N PHE A 147 0.13 6.68 -4.09
CA PHE A 147 0.31 6.80 -5.54
C PHE A 147 -1.05 6.90 -6.26
N GLY A 148 -1.99 6.00 -5.92
CA GLY A 148 -3.34 6.05 -6.49
C GLY A 148 -4.06 7.35 -6.16
N ALA A 149 -3.99 7.77 -4.89
CA ALA A 149 -4.56 9.04 -4.46
C ALA A 149 -3.86 10.26 -5.08
N GLY A 150 -2.53 10.21 -5.25
CA GLY A 150 -1.75 11.28 -5.88
C GLY A 150 -2.08 11.48 -7.35
N ILE A 151 -2.34 10.39 -8.10
CA ILE A 151 -2.84 10.49 -9.49
C ILE A 151 -4.26 11.06 -9.51
N GLY A 152 -5.14 10.62 -8.61
CA GLY A 152 -6.53 11.07 -8.56
C GLY A 152 -6.73 12.49 -8.03
N ALA A 153 -5.71 13.06 -7.36
CA ALA A 153 -5.73 14.40 -6.79
C ALA A 153 -4.95 15.44 -7.59
N ALA A 154 -4.25 15.01 -8.66
CA ALA A 154 -3.60 15.90 -9.62
C ALA A 154 -4.65 16.54 -10.54
#